data_AF-A0A9X1JKF3-F1
#
_entry.id   AF-A0A9X1JKF3-F1
#
_cell.length_a   1.000
_cell.length_b   1.000
_cell.length_c   1.000
_cell.angle_alpha   90.00
_cell.angle_beta   90.00
_cell.angle_gamma   90.00
#
_symmetry.space_group_name_H-M   'P 1'
#
loop_
_entity.id
_entity.type
_entity.pdbx_description
1 polymer ?
#
loop_
_entity_poly.entity_id
_entity_poly.type
_entity_poly.pdbx_seq_one_letter_code
_entity_poly.pdbx_strand_id
1 'polypeptide(L)'
;MKALLKQYLTSLKERDELDVILPDILSEVGFNVISRPKRGTKQYGVDVAAIGTWPKTGGKALFLLSIKSGDLKRTDWDVGQQALRPSLNEILDYYIPKHIPKRYQDLPVVIAMCFGGDIHEDIRPTVDSFVDKHTVAQQIEFEEWNGDHLADLIATGLLREKIFPNEVQSNFRKAVAFVDEPQVCLTHFYGVIAELASQDFKTKAARLTAVRQIYLAAWTIFVWCRDVKNLEAAYLCSELAVLWTWHLTRDQFEKRSKVAKELESAVNKIIQLQRSIGGAYLEEHVYPLAEARDALASSVPSSSPLDVNLKLFDAIGRVALHGFWILLTRNRLPDDTADDVLQQFNTEIERVERTLINMVENNPVYFTPIKDDHAIEIMLVCLFLAQQGRHDFIHKWGEQITYATIMAYRRGGYYPCTLQEYTDLAEHPQPSDEYRKEVTAGSILYPTLAIWLAIVRHEQALSDLADFSAKNMEHCTFQLWLPDVVTEEHLYSNSARHGVGLDGFDLENGSANVIELIEKEIEASQAFYELSASKADLWPIIMMACRQYRLPLPPHFWTLAITQPEEAN
;
A
#
# COMPACT_ATOMS: atom_id res chain seq x y z
N MET A 1 9.78 -21.20 -5.01
CA MET A 1 9.00 -21.05 -3.77
C MET A 1 9.87 -21.14 -2.50
N LYS A 2 10.41 -22.31 -2.12
CA LYS A 2 11.26 -22.45 -0.92
C LYS A 2 12.49 -21.53 -0.93
N ALA A 3 13.27 -21.55 -2.01
CA ALA A 3 14.46 -20.71 -2.15
C ALA A 3 14.17 -19.19 -2.10
N LEU A 4 12.94 -18.78 -2.42
CA LEU A 4 12.53 -17.37 -2.52
C LEU A 4 11.92 -16.85 -1.23
N LEU A 5 11.13 -17.69 -0.56
CA LEU A 5 10.76 -17.49 0.83
C LEU A 5 12.00 -17.41 1.71
N LYS A 6 13.00 -18.28 1.48
CA LYS A 6 14.31 -18.18 2.12
C LYS A 6 14.95 -16.82 1.84
N GLN A 7 15.12 -16.43 0.57
CA GLN A 7 15.69 -15.11 0.22
C GLN A 7 14.92 -13.93 0.82
N TYR A 8 13.59 -13.97 0.87
CA TYR A 8 12.76 -12.97 1.53
C TYR A 8 13.05 -12.93 3.03
N LEU A 9 12.98 -14.08 3.70
CA LEU A 9 13.26 -14.22 5.13
C LEU A 9 14.68 -13.73 5.46
N THR A 10 15.65 -13.99 4.58
CA THR A 10 17.02 -13.48 4.70
C THR A 10 17.09 -11.96 4.50
N SER A 11 16.22 -11.40 3.64
CA SER A 11 16.12 -9.95 3.36
C SER A 11 15.34 -9.15 4.41
N LEU A 12 14.64 -9.81 5.33
CA LEU A 12 13.97 -9.18 6.46
C LEU A 12 15.02 -8.45 7.31
N LYS A 13 15.05 -7.12 7.21
CA LYS A 13 15.95 -6.28 8.01
C LYS A 13 15.41 -6.05 9.43
N GLU A 14 14.10 -6.20 9.62
CA GLU A 14 13.44 -5.96 10.90
C GLU A 14 12.92 -7.27 11.53
N ARG A 15 13.24 -7.47 12.81
CA ARG A 15 12.74 -8.57 13.65
C ARG A 15 11.21 -8.62 13.70
N ASP A 16 10.57 -7.46 13.57
CA ASP A 16 9.14 -7.26 13.80
C ASP A 16 8.24 -7.98 12.78
N GLU A 17 8.71 -8.23 11.55
CA GLU A 17 7.90 -8.91 10.52
C GLU A 17 7.74 -10.41 10.79
N LEU A 18 8.82 -11.10 11.18
CA LEU A 18 8.81 -12.53 11.49
C LEU A 18 8.05 -12.81 12.80
N ASP A 19 8.23 -11.95 13.80
CA ASP A 19 7.53 -11.99 15.09
C ASP A 19 6.00 -11.88 14.93
N VAL A 20 5.55 -11.16 13.89
CA VAL A 20 4.13 -10.97 13.60
C VAL A 20 3.51 -12.21 12.94
N ILE A 21 4.18 -12.81 11.95
CA ILE A 21 3.56 -13.82 11.08
C ILE A 21 3.79 -15.24 11.62
N LEU A 22 4.96 -15.52 12.20
CA LEU A 22 5.32 -16.88 12.64
C LEU A 22 4.32 -17.49 13.64
N PRO A 23 3.79 -16.76 14.64
CA PRO A 23 2.75 -17.30 15.53
C PRO A 23 1.48 -17.73 14.79
N ASP A 24 1.09 -16.98 13.76
CA ASP A 24 -0.11 -17.28 12.98
C ASP A 24 0.14 -18.51 12.10
N ILE A 25 1.29 -18.61 11.42
CA ILE A 25 1.69 -19.80 10.65
C ILE A 25 1.76 -21.04 11.54
N LEU A 26 2.37 -20.93 12.73
CA LEU A 26 2.49 -22.04 13.67
C LEU A 26 1.14 -22.58 14.10
N SER A 27 0.19 -21.68 14.36
CA SER A 27 -1.18 -22.06 14.69
C SER A 27 -1.81 -22.90 13.57
N GLU A 28 -1.58 -22.51 12.31
CA GLU A 28 -2.14 -23.17 11.13
C GLU A 28 -1.46 -24.51 10.79
N VAL A 29 -0.15 -24.64 11.01
CA VAL A 29 0.59 -25.90 10.82
C VAL A 29 0.41 -26.89 11.98
N GLY A 30 -0.46 -26.58 12.95
CA GLY A 30 -0.91 -27.50 13.99
C GLY A 30 -0.26 -27.32 15.36
N PHE A 31 0.46 -26.23 15.59
CA PHE A 31 0.94 -25.86 16.92
C PHE A 31 -0.14 -25.10 17.69
N ASN A 32 -0.13 -25.21 19.02
CA ASN A 32 -0.95 -24.38 19.89
C ASN A 32 -0.08 -23.27 20.50
N VAL A 33 -0.17 -22.06 19.95
CA VAL A 33 0.61 -20.90 20.44
C VAL A 33 0.08 -20.41 21.78
N ILE A 34 0.93 -20.48 22.81
CA ILE A 34 0.60 -20.11 24.19
C ILE A 34 1.19 -18.75 24.60
N SER A 35 2.21 -18.26 23.90
CA SER A 35 2.80 -16.93 24.09
C SER A 35 3.17 -16.31 22.75
N ARG A 36 2.95 -14.99 22.62
CA ARG A 36 3.30 -14.17 21.45
C ARG A 36 4.30 -13.09 21.85
N PRO A 37 5.07 -12.54 20.89
CA PRO A 37 6.00 -11.44 21.16
C PRO A 37 5.28 -10.23 21.75
N LYS A 38 5.88 -9.57 22.75
CA LYS A 38 5.30 -8.40 23.43
C LYS A 38 6.36 -7.33 23.68
N ARG A 39 6.11 -6.10 23.22
CA ARG A 39 6.97 -4.94 23.49
C ARG A 39 6.90 -4.53 24.98
N GLY A 40 8.04 -4.23 25.58
CA GLY A 40 8.15 -3.63 26.92
C GLY A 40 8.13 -4.59 28.12
N THR A 41 7.96 -5.90 27.91
CA THR A 41 8.03 -6.92 28.98
C THR A 41 9.23 -7.84 28.78
N LYS A 42 9.97 -8.15 29.85
CA LYS A 42 11.09 -9.09 29.77
C LYS A 42 10.60 -10.48 29.38
N GLN A 43 11.01 -10.98 28.21
CA GLN A 43 10.56 -12.27 27.66
C GLN A 43 11.55 -13.42 27.90
N TYR A 44 12.65 -13.17 28.61
CA TYR A 44 13.67 -14.17 29.01
C TYR A 44 14.13 -15.05 27.85
N GLY A 45 14.43 -14.41 26.71
CA GLY A 45 14.89 -15.06 25.49
C GLY A 45 13.82 -15.78 24.64
N VAL A 46 12.57 -15.89 25.10
CA VAL A 46 11.48 -16.56 24.36
C VAL A 46 10.59 -15.55 23.66
N ASP A 47 10.62 -15.53 22.33
CA ASP A 47 9.77 -14.67 21.51
C ASP A 47 8.38 -15.31 21.29
N VAL A 48 8.36 -16.60 20.96
CA VAL A 48 7.13 -17.39 20.78
C VAL A 48 7.23 -18.66 21.61
N ALA A 49 6.15 -19.00 22.33
CA ALA A 49 6.01 -20.30 22.97
C ALA A 49 4.80 -21.02 22.39
N ALA A 50 4.97 -22.28 22.01
CA ALA A 50 3.91 -23.07 21.39
C ALA A 50 4.00 -24.55 21.80
N ILE A 51 2.86 -25.25 21.79
CA ILE A 51 2.82 -26.71 21.96
C ILE A 51 2.75 -27.37 20.59
N GLY A 52 3.70 -28.24 20.29
CA GLY A 52 3.80 -28.93 19.01
C GLY A 52 4.04 -30.43 19.16
N THR A 53 4.30 -31.08 18.03
CA THR A 53 4.69 -32.50 17.99
C THR A 53 6.20 -32.63 18.16
N TRP A 54 6.64 -33.50 19.06
CA TRP A 54 8.06 -33.75 19.36
C TRP A 54 8.74 -34.41 18.15
N PRO A 55 9.80 -33.81 17.59
CA PRO A 55 10.41 -34.29 16.35
C PRO A 55 10.88 -35.76 16.39
N LYS A 56 11.43 -36.20 17.53
CA LYS A 56 12.00 -37.55 17.67
C LYS A 56 11.02 -38.66 18.08
N THR A 57 9.90 -38.30 18.71
CA THR A 57 9.04 -39.28 19.41
C THR A 57 7.57 -39.19 19.00
N GLY A 58 7.17 -38.11 18.31
CA GLY A 58 5.77 -37.88 17.94
C GLY A 58 4.86 -37.48 19.12
N GLY A 59 5.40 -37.36 20.34
CA GLY A 59 4.68 -36.92 21.53
C GLY A 59 4.41 -35.41 21.54
N LYS A 60 3.82 -34.86 22.60
CA LYS A 60 3.67 -33.40 22.75
C LYS A 60 4.95 -32.77 23.30
N ALA A 61 5.28 -31.59 22.80
CA ALA A 61 6.48 -30.82 23.12
C ALA A 61 6.13 -29.37 23.48
N LEU A 62 6.87 -28.74 24.38
CA LEU A 62 6.90 -27.29 24.52
C LEU A 62 8.00 -26.70 23.63
N PHE A 63 7.62 -25.96 22.59
CA PHE A 63 8.53 -25.21 21.73
C PHE A 63 8.74 -23.81 22.29
N LEU A 64 10.00 -23.42 22.49
CA LEU A 64 10.44 -22.08 22.89
C LEU A 64 11.29 -21.51 21.75
N LEU A 65 10.75 -20.54 21.02
CA LEU A 65 11.37 -19.97 19.83
C LEU A 65 12.07 -18.67 20.21
N SER A 66 13.33 -18.54 19.78
CA SER A 66 14.06 -17.28 19.79
C SER A 66 14.31 -16.86 18.34
N ILE A 67 13.81 -15.69 17.95
CA ILE A 67 13.75 -15.20 16.57
C ILE A 67 14.82 -14.13 16.34
N LYS A 68 15.54 -14.26 15.22
CA LYS A 68 16.52 -13.30 14.70
C LYS A 68 16.31 -13.06 13.21
N SER A 69 16.66 -11.88 12.73
CA SER A 69 16.59 -11.49 11.32
C SER A 69 17.90 -11.82 10.58
N GLY A 70 17.82 -12.19 9.30
CA GLY A 70 18.98 -12.42 8.44
C GLY A 70 19.80 -13.69 8.75
N ASP A 71 21.03 -13.73 8.21
CA ASP A 71 22.02 -14.77 8.49
C ASP A 71 22.58 -14.65 9.92
N LEU A 72 22.89 -15.78 10.55
CA LEU A 72 23.57 -15.79 11.85
C LEU A 72 25.08 -15.64 11.64
N LYS A 73 25.64 -14.47 11.96
CA LYS A 73 27.08 -14.19 11.91
C LYS A 73 27.66 -14.10 13.32
N ARG A 74 28.99 -13.94 13.41
CA ARG A 74 29.72 -13.84 14.69
C ARG A 74 29.24 -12.70 15.59
N THR A 75 28.84 -11.58 15.01
CA THR A 75 28.24 -10.45 15.73
C THR A 75 26.90 -10.81 16.35
N ASP A 76 26.12 -11.63 15.66
CA ASP A 76 24.74 -11.96 16.03
C ASP A 76 24.68 -13.12 17.04
N TRP A 77 25.77 -13.88 17.19
CA TRP A 77 25.87 -14.98 18.14
C TRP A 77 26.09 -14.51 19.58
N ASP A 78 27.08 -13.64 19.82
CA ASP A 78 27.56 -13.35 21.19
C ASP A 78 27.67 -11.84 21.52
N VAL A 79 27.58 -10.95 20.53
CA VAL A 79 27.91 -9.53 20.72
C VAL A 79 26.64 -8.67 20.79
N GLY A 80 26.34 -8.16 21.99
CA GLY A 80 25.26 -7.20 22.23
C GLY A 80 23.99 -7.80 22.85
N GLN A 81 23.08 -6.94 23.33
CA GLN A 81 21.83 -7.37 23.98
C GLN A 81 20.88 -8.12 23.04
N GLN A 82 21.02 -7.94 21.73
CA GLN A 82 20.20 -8.60 20.72
C GLN A 82 20.86 -9.85 20.12
N ALA A 83 21.97 -10.34 20.68
CA ALA A 83 22.59 -11.58 20.23
C ALA A 83 21.76 -12.82 20.62
N LEU A 84 21.96 -13.93 19.89
CA LEU A 84 21.21 -15.17 20.08
C LEU A 84 21.63 -15.92 21.36
N ARG A 85 22.93 -16.09 21.61
CA ARG A 85 23.42 -16.86 22.76
C ARG A 85 22.96 -16.31 24.11
N PRO A 86 22.96 -14.99 24.37
CA PRO A 86 22.38 -14.44 25.59
C PRO A 86 20.90 -14.82 25.76
N SER A 87 20.13 -14.79 24.67
CA SER A 87 18.71 -15.18 24.67
C SER A 87 18.56 -16.66 25.05
N LEU A 88 19.36 -17.55 24.45
CA LEU A 88 19.36 -18.98 24.79
C LEU A 88 19.76 -19.26 26.24
N ASN A 89 20.73 -18.52 26.77
CA ASN A 89 21.09 -18.62 28.19
C ASN A 89 19.93 -18.19 29.10
N GLU A 90 19.20 -17.12 28.76
CA GLU A 90 18.01 -16.72 29.53
C GLU A 90 16.92 -17.81 29.49
N ILE A 91 16.76 -18.52 28.37
CA ILE A 91 15.83 -19.65 28.26
C ILE A 91 16.23 -20.76 29.24
N LEU A 92 17.50 -21.17 29.21
CA LEU A 92 18.02 -22.29 30.00
C LEU A 92 18.06 -21.97 31.49
N ASP A 93 18.61 -20.82 31.86
CA ASP A 93 18.90 -20.46 33.26
C ASP A 93 17.65 -19.95 34.00
N TYR A 94 16.65 -19.46 33.25
CA TYR A 94 15.54 -18.74 33.85
C TYR A 94 14.16 -19.13 33.31
N TYR A 95 13.95 -19.20 31.99
CA TYR A 95 12.63 -19.49 31.46
C TYR A 95 12.17 -20.92 31.82
N ILE A 96 13.00 -21.92 31.52
CA ILE A 96 12.70 -23.34 31.79
C ILE A 96 12.48 -23.58 33.29
N PRO A 97 13.36 -23.13 34.20
CA PRO A 97 13.21 -23.45 35.62
C PRO A 97 12.08 -22.66 36.32
N LYS A 98 11.71 -21.47 35.83
CA LYS A 98 10.86 -20.53 36.60
C LYS A 98 9.60 -20.03 35.89
N HIS A 99 9.55 -20.06 34.55
CA HIS A 99 8.44 -19.46 33.78
C HIS A 99 7.57 -20.45 33.02
N ILE A 100 7.95 -21.73 32.91
CA ILE A 100 7.07 -22.73 32.32
C ILE A 100 5.80 -22.89 33.20
N PRO A 101 4.60 -22.66 32.65
CA PRO A 101 3.36 -22.87 33.38
C PRO A 101 3.24 -24.31 33.88
N LYS A 102 2.74 -24.52 35.12
CA LYS A 102 2.63 -25.86 35.75
C LYS A 102 2.04 -26.95 34.84
N ARG A 103 1.04 -26.61 34.03
CA ARG A 103 0.39 -27.51 33.08
C ARG A 103 1.28 -28.05 31.95
N TYR A 104 2.47 -27.48 31.77
CA TYR A 104 3.44 -27.86 30.72
C TYR A 104 4.80 -28.26 31.29
N GLN A 105 4.97 -28.34 32.62
CA GLN A 105 6.27 -28.63 33.26
C GLN A 105 6.77 -30.05 32.95
N ASP A 106 5.85 -31.00 32.77
CA ASP A 106 6.19 -32.39 32.45
C ASP A 106 6.40 -32.61 30.95
N LEU A 107 6.18 -31.59 30.11
CA LEU A 107 6.45 -31.70 28.69
C LEU A 107 7.94 -31.51 28.44
N PRO A 108 8.54 -32.34 27.58
CA PRO A 108 9.89 -32.08 27.12
C PRO A 108 9.92 -30.75 26.33
N VAL A 109 11.08 -30.09 26.32
CA VAL A 109 11.28 -28.74 25.76
C VAL A 109 12.14 -28.77 24.49
N VAL A 110 11.63 -28.18 23.42
CA VAL A 110 12.40 -27.90 22.19
C VAL A 110 12.71 -26.40 22.13
N ILE A 111 13.99 -26.06 22.11
CA ILE A 111 14.46 -24.68 21.92
C ILE A 111 14.76 -24.49 20.43
N ALA A 112 13.93 -23.71 19.75
CA ALA A 112 14.07 -23.48 18.31
C ALA A 112 14.79 -22.14 18.05
N MET A 113 15.97 -22.23 17.43
CA MET A 113 16.74 -21.09 16.98
C MET A 113 16.21 -20.67 15.61
N CYS A 114 15.44 -19.58 15.54
CA CYS A 114 14.75 -19.16 14.33
C CYS A 114 15.49 -17.98 13.68
N PHE A 115 15.91 -18.12 12.44
CA PHE A 115 16.55 -17.03 11.69
C PHE A 115 16.27 -17.14 10.20
N GLY A 116 16.19 -15.99 9.54
CA GLY A 116 15.73 -15.92 8.15
C GLY A 116 16.77 -16.34 7.10
N GLY A 117 18.06 -16.37 7.47
CA GLY A 117 19.17 -16.82 6.64
C GLY A 117 19.72 -18.18 7.07
N ASP A 118 21.03 -18.38 6.87
CA ASP A 118 21.76 -19.58 7.31
C ASP A 118 22.75 -19.24 8.45
N ILE A 119 23.25 -20.28 9.13
CA ILE A 119 24.39 -20.15 10.04
C ILE A 119 25.67 -20.04 9.20
N HIS A 120 26.41 -18.94 9.36
CA HIS A 120 27.67 -18.75 8.64
C HIS A 120 28.71 -19.80 9.09
N GLU A 121 29.49 -20.33 8.15
CA GLU A 121 30.39 -21.47 8.39
C GLU A 121 31.43 -21.21 9.50
N ASP A 122 31.85 -19.95 9.66
CA ASP A 122 32.84 -19.53 10.66
C ASP A 122 32.34 -19.63 12.12
N ILE A 123 31.02 -19.63 12.34
CA ILE A 123 30.43 -19.78 13.67
C ILE A 123 29.78 -21.15 13.93
N ARG A 124 29.56 -21.96 12.88
CA ARG A 124 28.91 -23.27 12.97
C ARG A 124 29.48 -24.16 14.09
N PRO A 125 30.82 -24.33 14.23
CA PRO A 125 31.38 -25.16 15.30
C PRO A 125 31.07 -24.62 16.71
N THR A 126 30.91 -23.30 16.84
CA THR A 126 30.59 -22.65 18.13
C THR A 126 29.13 -22.90 18.51
N VAL A 127 28.22 -22.82 17.54
CA VAL A 127 26.80 -23.10 17.74
C VAL A 127 26.60 -24.58 18.07
N ASP A 128 27.21 -25.48 17.31
CA ASP A 128 27.10 -26.93 17.52
C ASP A 128 27.62 -27.32 18.91
N SER A 129 28.78 -26.79 19.31
CA SER A 129 29.34 -26.98 20.65
C SER A 129 28.41 -26.50 21.77
N PHE A 130 27.71 -25.39 21.55
CA PHE A 130 26.72 -24.88 22.50
C PHE A 130 25.49 -25.81 22.59
N VAL A 131 24.97 -26.25 21.44
CA VAL A 131 23.82 -27.16 21.35
C VAL A 131 24.14 -28.50 22.04
N ASP A 132 25.28 -29.10 21.71
CA ASP A 132 25.71 -30.38 22.28
C ASP A 132 25.84 -30.32 23.81
N LYS A 133 26.40 -29.20 24.31
CA LYS A 133 26.61 -28.99 25.74
C LYS A 133 25.31 -28.88 26.54
N HIS A 134 24.24 -28.31 25.96
CA HIS A 134 23.00 -28.01 26.67
C HIS A 134 21.84 -28.94 26.29
N THR A 135 22.04 -29.85 25.34
CA THR A 135 21.07 -30.89 25.02
C THR A 135 21.01 -31.92 26.14
N VAL A 136 19.80 -32.17 26.64
CA VAL A 136 19.52 -33.19 27.66
C VAL A 136 18.54 -34.18 27.07
N ALA A 137 18.99 -35.43 26.86
CA ALA A 137 18.20 -36.46 26.20
C ALA A 137 16.79 -36.58 26.80
N GLN A 138 15.77 -36.53 25.93
CA GLN A 138 14.35 -36.62 26.28
C GLN A 138 13.82 -35.48 27.19
N GLN A 139 14.59 -34.42 27.43
CA GLN A 139 14.17 -33.28 28.24
C GLN A 139 14.34 -31.94 27.53
N ILE A 140 15.52 -31.66 26.99
CA ILE A 140 15.85 -30.41 26.30
C ILE A 140 16.53 -30.76 24.98
N GLU A 141 15.93 -30.32 23.88
CA GLU A 141 16.50 -30.45 22.54
C GLU A 141 16.55 -29.10 21.85
N PHE A 142 17.45 -28.96 20.89
CA PHE A 142 17.57 -27.77 20.06
C PHE A 142 17.19 -28.11 18.62
N GLU A 143 16.51 -27.17 17.97
CA GLU A 143 16.16 -27.24 16.55
C GLU A 143 16.67 -26.00 15.83
N GLU A 144 17.20 -26.20 14.62
CA GLU A 144 17.63 -25.13 13.72
C GLU A 144 16.48 -24.79 12.77
N TRP A 145 15.84 -23.64 12.97
CA TRP A 145 14.79 -23.15 12.09
C TRP A 145 15.35 -22.02 11.22
N ASN A 146 16.18 -22.42 10.27
CA ASN A 146 16.78 -21.52 9.29
C ASN A 146 15.76 -21.06 8.23
N GLY A 147 16.21 -20.18 7.34
CA GLY A 147 15.36 -19.63 6.29
C GLY A 147 14.70 -20.69 5.41
N ASP A 148 15.37 -21.83 5.18
CA ASP A 148 14.82 -22.96 4.43
C ASP A 148 13.68 -23.65 5.19
N HIS A 149 13.86 -23.92 6.49
CA HIS A 149 12.84 -24.56 7.31
C HIS A 149 11.62 -23.65 7.51
N LEU A 150 11.85 -22.36 7.76
CA LEU A 150 10.80 -21.35 7.86
C LEU A 150 10.07 -21.19 6.53
N ALA A 151 10.79 -21.17 5.41
CA ALA A 151 10.19 -21.17 4.08
C ALA A 151 9.32 -22.41 3.84
N ASP A 152 9.76 -23.59 4.26
CA ASP A 152 8.96 -24.82 4.18
C ASP A 152 7.74 -24.77 5.08
N LEU A 153 7.85 -24.25 6.31
CA LEU A 153 6.72 -24.04 7.21
C LEU A 153 5.70 -23.06 6.63
N ILE A 154 6.18 -21.97 6.05
CA ILE A 154 5.34 -20.95 5.40
C ILE A 154 4.68 -21.54 4.16
N ALA A 155 5.44 -22.20 3.27
CA ALA A 155 4.91 -22.84 2.08
C ALA A 155 3.91 -23.95 2.43
N THR A 156 4.24 -24.79 3.42
CA THR A 156 3.38 -25.89 3.87
C THR A 156 2.14 -25.38 4.59
N GLY A 157 2.23 -24.27 5.33
CA GLY A 157 1.09 -23.61 5.95
C GLY A 157 0.19 -22.93 4.94
N LEU A 158 0.74 -22.03 4.11
CA LEU A 158 0.03 -21.23 3.10
C LEU A 158 -0.59 -22.06 1.96
N LEU A 159 0.05 -23.17 1.56
CA LEU A 159 -0.42 -23.99 0.45
C LEU A 159 -1.23 -25.21 0.87
N ARG A 160 -1.16 -25.65 2.12
CA ARG A 160 -2.07 -26.70 2.58
C ARG A 160 -3.46 -26.12 2.75
N GLU A 161 -4.43 -26.97 2.45
CA GLU A 161 -5.88 -26.78 2.32
C GLU A 161 -6.62 -26.20 3.56
N LYS A 162 -5.90 -25.60 4.52
CA LYS A 162 -6.46 -25.07 5.78
C LYS A 162 -6.45 -23.55 5.90
N ILE A 163 -5.51 -22.84 5.26
CA ILE A 163 -5.45 -21.37 5.37
C ILE A 163 -6.52 -20.70 4.52
N PHE A 164 -6.82 -21.22 3.34
CA PHE A 164 -7.88 -20.71 2.49
C PHE A 164 -9.03 -21.72 2.39
N PRO A 165 -10.30 -21.28 2.46
CA PRO A 165 -11.45 -22.11 2.12
C PRO A 165 -11.26 -22.73 0.73
N ASN A 166 -11.84 -23.91 0.50
CA ASN A 166 -11.67 -24.64 -0.77
C ASN A 166 -12.11 -23.81 -1.98
N GLU A 167 -13.11 -22.96 -1.79
CA GLU A 167 -13.64 -22.02 -2.78
C GLU A 167 -12.56 -21.03 -3.22
N VAL A 168 -11.78 -20.51 -2.28
CA VAL A 168 -10.75 -19.46 -2.49
C VAL A 168 -9.49 -19.99 -3.16
N GLN A 169 -9.16 -21.26 -2.92
CA GLN A 169 -7.88 -21.85 -3.34
C GLN A 169 -7.67 -21.80 -4.85
N SER A 170 -8.73 -21.99 -5.65
CA SER A 170 -8.57 -21.98 -7.11
C SER A 170 -8.18 -20.60 -7.62
N ASN A 171 -8.83 -19.54 -7.16
CA ASN A 171 -8.50 -18.18 -7.57
C ASN A 171 -7.12 -17.78 -7.06
N PHE A 172 -6.79 -18.13 -5.82
CA PHE A 172 -5.48 -17.81 -5.25
C PHE A 172 -4.32 -18.46 -6.03
N ARG A 173 -4.44 -19.76 -6.36
CA ARG A 173 -3.41 -20.45 -7.17
C ARG A 173 -3.24 -19.82 -8.55
N LYS A 174 -4.33 -19.37 -9.18
CA LYS A 174 -4.27 -18.69 -10.48
C LYS A 174 -3.63 -17.30 -10.34
N ALA A 175 -3.98 -16.52 -9.32
CA ALA A 175 -3.35 -15.22 -9.08
C ALA A 175 -1.83 -15.35 -8.92
N VAL A 176 -1.37 -16.31 -8.11
CA VAL A 176 0.07 -16.59 -7.92
C VAL A 176 0.73 -17.08 -9.21
N ALA A 177 0.04 -17.86 -10.05
CA ALA A 177 0.59 -18.39 -11.28
C ALA A 177 0.79 -17.34 -12.39
N PHE A 178 0.06 -16.22 -12.31
CA PHE A 178 0.07 -15.15 -13.33
C PHE A 178 0.64 -13.83 -12.80
N VAL A 179 1.54 -13.86 -11.80
CA VAL A 179 2.15 -12.64 -11.23
C VAL A 179 2.95 -11.82 -12.24
N ASP A 180 3.39 -12.45 -13.33
CA ASP A 180 4.05 -11.85 -14.48
C ASP A 180 3.08 -11.16 -15.46
N GLU A 181 1.78 -11.46 -15.36
CA GLU A 181 0.67 -10.88 -16.13
C GLU A 181 -0.27 -10.08 -15.19
N PRO A 182 0.04 -8.80 -14.89
CA PRO A 182 -0.56 -8.09 -13.76
C PRO A 182 -2.09 -8.01 -13.75
N GLN A 183 -2.70 -7.83 -14.93
CA GLN A 183 -4.16 -7.75 -15.04
C GLN A 183 -4.85 -9.10 -14.81
N VAL A 184 -4.22 -10.20 -15.24
CA VAL A 184 -4.72 -11.56 -15.00
C VAL A 184 -4.59 -11.92 -13.52
N CYS A 185 -3.44 -11.58 -12.92
CA CYS A 185 -3.23 -11.71 -11.48
C CYS A 185 -4.29 -10.94 -10.68
N LEU A 186 -4.49 -9.65 -11.00
CA LEU A 186 -5.46 -8.80 -10.32
C LEU A 186 -6.90 -9.35 -10.42
N THR A 187 -7.29 -9.86 -11.58
CA THR A 187 -8.61 -10.47 -11.80
C THR A 187 -8.84 -11.66 -10.87
N HIS A 188 -7.87 -12.57 -10.77
CA HIS A 188 -7.96 -13.72 -9.88
C HIS A 188 -7.83 -13.34 -8.39
N PHE A 189 -7.02 -12.34 -8.07
CA PHE A 189 -6.90 -11.80 -6.73
C PHE A 189 -8.19 -11.13 -6.26
N TYR A 190 -8.90 -10.41 -7.15
CA TYR A 190 -10.25 -9.93 -6.87
C TYR A 190 -11.20 -11.09 -6.57
N GLY A 191 -11.13 -12.20 -7.32
CA GLY A 191 -11.89 -13.43 -7.03
C GLY A 191 -11.65 -13.95 -5.61
N VAL A 192 -10.39 -14.00 -5.16
CA VAL A 192 -10.02 -14.35 -3.77
C VAL A 192 -10.71 -13.42 -2.77
N ILE A 193 -10.62 -12.11 -3.00
CA ILE A 193 -11.24 -11.11 -2.12
C ILE A 193 -12.76 -11.26 -2.07
N ALA A 194 -13.41 -11.40 -3.22
CA ALA A 194 -14.86 -11.53 -3.32
C ALA A 194 -15.35 -12.79 -2.59
N GLU A 195 -14.68 -13.92 -2.76
CA GLU A 195 -15.00 -15.17 -2.07
C GLU A 195 -14.82 -15.05 -0.55
N LEU A 196 -13.73 -14.41 -0.10
CA LEU A 196 -13.49 -14.13 1.32
C LEU A 196 -14.51 -13.16 1.92
N ALA A 197 -14.90 -12.12 1.17
CA ALA A 197 -15.87 -11.11 1.60
C ALA A 197 -17.32 -11.62 1.59
N SER A 198 -17.63 -12.64 0.78
CA SER A 198 -18.97 -13.23 0.70
C SER A 198 -19.34 -14.13 1.89
N GLN A 199 -18.39 -14.41 2.78
CA GLN A 199 -18.61 -15.25 3.95
C GLN A 199 -19.56 -14.57 4.96
N ASP A 200 -20.45 -15.36 5.57
CA ASP A 200 -21.33 -14.85 6.61
C ASP A 200 -20.53 -14.58 7.90
N PHE A 201 -20.23 -13.29 8.13
CA PHE A 201 -19.50 -12.82 9.31
C PHE A 201 -20.37 -12.78 10.56
N LYS A 202 -21.01 -13.90 10.93
CA LYS A 202 -21.78 -14.06 12.17
C LYS A 202 -20.96 -13.74 13.42
N THR A 203 -19.64 -13.86 13.35
CA THR A 203 -18.73 -13.56 14.45
C THR A 203 -17.60 -12.64 14.01
N LYS A 204 -17.13 -11.79 14.94
CA LYS A 204 -15.95 -10.93 14.70
C LYS A 204 -14.66 -11.74 14.45
N ALA A 205 -14.58 -12.97 14.97
CA ALA A 205 -13.45 -13.87 14.74
C ALA A 205 -13.37 -14.34 13.28
N ALA A 206 -14.50 -14.71 12.66
CA ALA A 206 -14.55 -15.09 11.25
C ALA A 206 -14.10 -13.93 10.35
N ARG A 207 -14.54 -12.71 10.66
CA ARG A 207 -14.10 -11.49 9.96
C ARG A 207 -12.60 -11.25 10.10
N LEU A 208 -12.05 -11.39 11.30
CA LEU A 208 -10.61 -11.29 11.53
C LEU A 208 -9.82 -12.33 10.74
N THR A 209 -10.35 -13.56 10.63
CA THR A 209 -9.76 -14.60 9.78
C THR A 209 -9.74 -14.19 8.31
N ALA A 210 -10.84 -13.67 7.77
CA ALA A 210 -10.89 -13.19 6.38
C ALA A 210 -9.87 -12.06 6.12
N VAL A 211 -9.77 -11.08 7.02
CA VAL A 211 -8.77 -10.00 6.91
C VAL A 211 -7.35 -10.56 6.91
N ARG A 212 -7.05 -11.54 7.78
CA ARG A 212 -5.73 -12.20 7.81
C ARG A 212 -5.47 -12.98 6.52
N GLN A 213 -6.48 -13.64 5.96
CA GLN A 213 -6.37 -14.35 4.68
C GLN A 213 -6.10 -13.38 3.52
N ILE A 214 -6.76 -12.22 3.48
CA ILE A 214 -6.47 -11.16 2.49
C ILE A 214 -5.03 -10.68 2.63
N TYR A 215 -4.57 -10.40 3.85
CA TYR A 215 -3.18 -10.01 4.13
C TYR A 215 -2.19 -11.07 3.63
N LEU A 216 -2.39 -12.35 3.97
CA LEU A 216 -1.52 -13.44 3.55
C LEU A 216 -1.52 -13.61 2.02
N ALA A 217 -2.68 -13.45 1.37
CA ALA A 217 -2.79 -13.50 -0.08
C ALA A 217 -1.98 -12.36 -0.73
N ALA A 218 -2.18 -11.12 -0.30
CA ALA A 218 -1.46 -9.94 -0.82
C ALA A 218 0.06 -10.06 -0.60
N TRP A 219 0.46 -10.50 0.59
CA TRP A 219 1.87 -10.72 0.91
C TRP A 219 2.49 -11.81 0.05
N THR A 220 1.75 -12.89 -0.19
CA THR A 220 2.22 -13.95 -1.09
C THR A 220 2.44 -13.38 -2.49
N ILE A 221 1.45 -12.69 -3.08
CA ILE A 221 1.63 -12.06 -4.40
C ILE A 221 2.88 -11.17 -4.43
N PHE A 222 3.12 -10.36 -3.40
CA PHE A 222 4.32 -9.53 -3.31
C PHE A 222 5.63 -10.33 -3.35
N VAL A 223 5.74 -11.40 -2.58
CA VAL A 223 6.94 -12.26 -2.58
C VAL A 223 7.21 -12.85 -3.97
N TRP A 224 6.17 -13.24 -4.70
CA TRP A 224 6.31 -13.81 -6.04
C TRP A 224 6.61 -12.75 -7.10
N CYS A 225 5.98 -11.58 -7.02
CA CYS A 225 6.30 -10.44 -7.89
C CYS A 225 7.77 -10.01 -7.79
N ARG A 226 8.37 -10.07 -6.59
CA ARG A 226 9.81 -9.81 -6.39
C ARG A 226 10.70 -10.82 -7.10
N ASP A 227 10.30 -12.09 -7.17
CA ASP A 227 11.06 -13.13 -7.88
C ASP A 227 11.10 -12.89 -9.39
N VAL A 228 9.94 -12.56 -9.97
CA VAL A 228 9.83 -12.25 -11.40
C VAL A 228 10.28 -10.84 -11.75
N LYS A 229 10.73 -10.04 -10.77
CA LYS A 229 11.16 -8.63 -10.91
C LYS A 229 10.11 -7.74 -11.57
N ASN A 230 8.84 -7.98 -11.22
CA ASN A 230 7.71 -7.19 -11.69
C ASN A 230 6.76 -6.95 -10.52
N LEU A 231 6.86 -5.76 -9.92
CA LEU A 231 6.08 -5.38 -8.76
C LEU A 231 4.68 -4.84 -9.11
N GLU A 232 4.32 -4.80 -10.39
CA GLU A 232 3.06 -4.23 -10.86
C GLU A 232 1.84 -4.92 -10.26
N ALA A 233 1.79 -6.25 -10.35
CA ALA A 233 0.67 -7.03 -9.84
C ALA A 233 0.55 -6.90 -8.32
N ALA A 234 1.68 -6.89 -7.60
CA ALA A 234 1.71 -6.71 -6.16
C ALA A 234 1.16 -5.34 -5.73
N TYR A 235 1.53 -4.27 -6.44
CA TYR A 235 1.02 -2.93 -6.15
C TYR A 235 -0.50 -2.89 -6.27
N LEU A 236 -1.04 -3.31 -7.42
CA LEU A 236 -2.48 -3.32 -7.70
C LEU A 236 -3.26 -4.20 -6.71
N CYS A 237 -2.76 -5.40 -6.42
CA CYS A 237 -3.39 -6.30 -5.45
C CYS A 237 -3.36 -5.71 -4.03
N SER A 238 -2.29 -5.01 -3.66
CA SER A 238 -2.17 -4.42 -2.32
C SER A 238 -3.14 -3.26 -2.08
N GLU A 239 -3.39 -2.41 -3.10
CA GLU A 239 -4.41 -1.37 -3.01
C GLU A 239 -5.80 -1.97 -2.82
N LEU A 240 -6.14 -2.98 -3.64
CA LEU A 240 -7.40 -3.69 -3.51
C LEU A 240 -7.54 -4.36 -2.14
N ALA A 241 -6.46 -4.95 -1.62
CA ALA A 241 -6.44 -5.57 -0.30
C ALA A 241 -6.71 -4.57 0.83
N VAL A 242 -6.13 -3.37 0.78
CA VAL A 242 -6.39 -2.28 1.74
C VAL A 242 -7.86 -1.86 1.66
N LEU A 243 -8.37 -1.57 0.46
CA LEU A 243 -9.73 -1.09 0.25
C LEU A 243 -10.78 -2.09 0.76
N TRP A 244 -10.65 -3.36 0.42
CA TRP A 244 -11.58 -4.39 0.88
C TRP A 244 -11.43 -4.71 2.37
N THR A 245 -10.20 -4.68 2.90
CA THR A 245 -10.01 -4.82 4.35
C THR A 245 -10.69 -3.67 5.10
N TRP A 246 -10.59 -2.44 4.60
CA TRP A 246 -11.29 -1.29 5.15
C TRP A 246 -12.80 -1.48 5.07
N HIS A 247 -13.33 -1.86 3.90
CA HIS A 247 -14.76 -2.15 3.70
C HIS A 247 -15.31 -3.13 4.75
N LEU A 248 -14.59 -4.22 5.00
CA LEU A 248 -14.99 -5.27 5.95
C LEU A 248 -14.94 -4.84 7.42
N THR A 249 -14.16 -3.81 7.75
CA THR A 249 -13.80 -3.49 9.14
C THR A 249 -14.22 -2.10 9.63
N ARG A 250 -14.56 -1.18 8.73
CA ARG A 250 -14.95 0.21 9.02
C ARG A 250 -15.95 0.39 10.16
N ASP A 251 -16.95 -0.49 10.27
CA ASP A 251 -18.01 -0.46 11.29
C ASP A 251 -17.51 -0.85 12.70
N GLN A 252 -16.24 -1.21 12.85
CA GLN A 252 -15.63 -1.62 14.12
C GLN A 252 -14.68 -0.56 14.71
N PHE A 253 -14.28 0.46 13.95
CA PHE A 253 -13.29 1.45 14.43
C PHE A 253 -13.81 2.34 15.56
N GLU A 254 -15.13 2.54 15.67
CA GLU A 254 -15.72 3.28 16.80
C GLU A 254 -15.83 2.42 18.08
N LYS A 255 -15.59 1.09 18.02
CA LYS A 255 -15.91 0.14 19.09
C LYS A 255 -14.67 -0.20 19.94
N ARG A 256 -14.73 0.03 21.25
CA ARG A 256 -13.63 -0.25 22.21
C ARG A 256 -13.53 -1.70 22.70
N SER A 257 -13.72 -2.70 21.82
CA SER A 257 -13.64 -4.12 22.20
C SER A 257 -12.24 -4.74 21.92
N LYS A 258 -11.84 -5.79 22.65
CA LYS A 258 -10.55 -6.49 22.41
C LYS A 258 -10.41 -6.95 20.94
N VAL A 259 -11.47 -7.53 20.38
CA VAL A 259 -11.47 -7.99 18.98
C VAL A 259 -11.42 -6.83 17.99
N ALA A 260 -11.97 -5.65 18.34
CA ALA A 260 -11.83 -4.45 17.51
C ALA A 260 -10.37 -3.98 17.45
N LYS A 261 -9.63 -4.03 18.58
CA LYS A 261 -8.18 -3.76 18.58
C LYS A 261 -7.38 -4.75 17.73
N GLU A 262 -7.79 -6.02 17.71
CA GLU A 262 -7.15 -7.04 16.86
C GLU A 262 -7.43 -6.80 15.37
N LEU A 263 -8.65 -6.35 15.01
CA LEU A 263 -9.00 -5.94 13.65
C LEU A 263 -8.25 -4.67 13.22
N GLU A 264 -8.21 -3.66 14.07
CA GLU A 264 -7.43 -2.43 13.85
C GLU A 264 -5.95 -2.75 13.62
N SER A 265 -5.37 -3.63 14.44
CA SER A 265 -4.00 -4.11 14.24
C SER A 265 -3.83 -4.83 12.90
N ALA A 266 -4.81 -5.62 12.46
CA ALA A 266 -4.75 -6.30 11.17
C ALA A 266 -4.86 -5.31 9.98
N VAL A 267 -5.69 -4.28 10.10
CA VAL A 267 -5.79 -3.20 9.11
C VAL A 267 -4.48 -2.41 9.03
N ASN A 268 -3.88 -2.06 10.17
CA ASN A 268 -2.60 -1.37 10.18
C ASN A 268 -1.50 -2.20 9.50
N LYS A 269 -1.49 -3.53 9.70
CA LYS A 269 -0.54 -4.42 9.01
C LYS A 269 -0.74 -4.44 7.49
N ILE A 270 -1.98 -4.40 7.01
CA ILE A 270 -2.23 -4.41 5.56
C ILE A 270 -1.85 -3.08 4.90
N ILE A 271 -2.10 -1.97 5.60
CA ILE A 271 -1.64 -0.63 5.18
C ILE A 271 -0.10 -0.60 5.16
N GLN A 272 0.56 -1.12 6.20
CA GLN A 272 2.03 -1.23 6.22
C GLN A 272 2.55 -2.07 5.06
N LEU A 273 1.91 -3.20 4.77
CA LEU A 273 2.28 -4.03 3.62
C LEU A 273 2.15 -3.25 2.30
N GLN A 274 1.04 -2.55 2.07
CA GLN A 274 0.86 -1.73 0.88
C GLN A 274 1.95 -0.65 0.77
N ARG A 275 2.32 -0.02 1.90
CA ARG A 275 3.39 0.98 1.93
C ARG A 275 4.76 0.38 1.58
N SER A 276 5.07 -0.80 2.12
CA SER A 276 6.32 -1.52 1.80
C SER A 276 6.37 -1.92 0.32
N ILE A 277 5.25 -2.37 -0.25
CA ILE A 277 5.14 -2.68 -1.68
C ILE A 277 5.33 -1.42 -2.52
N GLY A 278 4.69 -0.31 -2.14
CA GLY A 278 4.85 0.98 -2.81
C GLY A 278 6.29 1.48 -2.76
N GLY A 279 6.94 1.41 -1.59
CA GLY A 279 8.35 1.78 -1.45
C GLY A 279 9.26 0.91 -2.33
N ALA A 280 9.06 -0.40 -2.34
CA ALA A 280 9.81 -1.30 -3.21
C ALA A 280 9.60 -1.00 -4.70
N TYR A 281 8.37 -0.73 -5.13
CA TYR A 281 8.05 -0.34 -6.50
C TYR A 281 8.79 0.95 -6.89
N LEU A 282 8.78 1.96 -6.02
CA LEU A 282 9.45 3.23 -6.29
C LEU A 282 10.98 3.06 -6.36
N GLU A 283 11.58 2.31 -5.43
CA GLU A 283 13.02 2.02 -5.43
C GLU A 283 13.50 1.28 -6.68
N GLU A 284 12.71 0.32 -7.18
CA GLU A 284 13.10 -0.51 -8.31
C GLU A 284 12.78 0.13 -9.67
N HIS A 285 11.62 0.80 -9.78
CA HIS A 285 11.07 1.20 -11.08
C HIS A 285 10.97 2.71 -11.30
N VAL A 286 11.13 3.54 -10.26
CA VAL A 286 10.91 5.00 -10.40
C VAL A 286 12.16 5.81 -10.05
N TYR A 287 12.62 5.73 -8.80
CA TYR A 287 13.72 6.56 -8.29
C TYR A 287 15.01 6.49 -9.12
N PRO A 288 15.45 5.33 -9.63
CA PRO A 288 16.67 5.26 -10.45
C PRO A 288 16.58 5.97 -11.80
N LEU A 289 15.36 6.25 -12.27
CA LEU A 289 15.08 6.74 -13.62
C LEU A 289 14.57 8.19 -13.64
N ALA A 290 14.02 8.68 -12.53
CA ALA A 290 13.34 9.98 -12.48
C ALA A 290 14.23 11.19 -12.81
N GLU A 291 15.52 11.13 -12.48
CA GLU A 291 16.46 12.25 -12.67
C GLU A 291 17.01 12.38 -14.10
N ALA A 292 16.88 11.32 -14.92
CA ALA A 292 17.40 11.31 -16.28
C ALA A 292 16.30 11.65 -17.29
N ARG A 293 16.63 12.55 -18.23
CA ARG A 293 15.76 12.95 -19.33
C ARG A 293 15.24 11.74 -20.10
N ASP A 294 13.91 11.64 -20.24
CA ASP A 294 13.17 10.62 -20.96
C ASP A 294 13.46 9.16 -20.52
N ALA A 295 14.14 8.94 -19.38
CA ALA A 295 14.54 7.60 -18.95
C ALA A 295 13.34 6.77 -18.46
N LEU A 296 12.38 7.38 -17.77
CA LEU A 296 11.13 6.73 -17.38
C LEU A 296 10.31 6.35 -18.61
N ALA A 297 10.12 7.28 -19.54
CA ALA A 297 9.41 7.00 -20.81
C ALA A 297 10.08 5.85 -21.59
N SER A 298 11.42 5.84 -21.65
CA SER A 298 12.20 4.80 -22.34
C SER A 298 12.18 3.44 -21.64
N SER A 299 11.81 3.39 -20.35
CA SER A 299 11.73 2.13 -19.59
C SER A 299 10.45 1.35 -19.85
N VAL A 300 9.43 2.00 -20.43
CA VAL A 300 8.18 1.33 -20.82
C VAL A 300 8.47 0.43 -22.03
N PRO A 301 8.21 -0.89 -21.96
CA PRO A 301 8.54 -1.83 -23.03
C PRO A 301 7.51 -1.78 -24.18
N SER A 302 7.19 -0.57 -24.65
CA SER A 302 6.31 -0.33 -25.78
C SER A 302 6.81 0.82 -26.63
N SER A 303 6.58 0.72 -27.94
CA SER A 303 6.83 1.81 -28.89
C SER A 303 5.62 2.73 -29.08
N SER A 304 4.47 2.39 -28.49
CA SER A 304 3.24 3.17 -28.57
C SER A 304 3.31 4.38 -27.64
N PRO A 305 3.13 5.62 -28.15
CA PRO A 305 3.04 6.80 -27.31
C PRO A 305 1.89 6.75 -26.30
N LEU A 306 0.79 6.05 -26.65
CA LEU A 306 -0.34 5.82 -25.76
C LEU A 306 0.08 5.01 -24.53
N ASP A 307 0.80 3.91 -24.74
CA ASP A 307 1.24 3.02 -23.64
C ASP A 307 2.18 3.77 -22.68
N VAL A 308 3.10 4.56 -23.24
CA VAL A 308 3.99 5.43 -22.46
C VAL A 308 3.19 6.44 -21.65
N ASN A 309 2.19 7.10 -22.26
CA ASN A 309 1.34 8.08 -21.59
C ASN A 309 0.58 7.46 -20.41
N LEU A 310 -0.16 6.38 -20.68
CA LEU A 310 -0.94 5.68 -19.66
C LEU A 310 -0.03 5.20 -18.52
N LYS A 311 1.15 4.63 -18.84
CA LYS A 311 2.03 4.08 -17.81
C LYS A 311 2.71 5.16 -16.96
N LEU A 312 3.11 6.28 -17.56
CA LEU A 312 3.76 7.36 -16.81
C LEU A 312 2.76 8.09 -15.91
N PHE A 313 1.54 8.36 -16.37
CA PHE A 313 0.48 8.90 -15.51
C PHE A 313 0.15 7.93 -14.36
N ASP A 314 -0.03 6.64 -14.63
CA ASP A 314 -0.20 5.64 -13.57
C ASP A 314 0.94 5.69 -12.53
N ALA A 315 2.20 5.75 -12.97
CA ALA A 315 3.36 5.80 -12.08
C ALA A 315 3.42 7.08 -11.23
N ILE A 316 3.15 8.27 -11.79
CA ILE A 316 3.22 9.52 -11.02
C ILE A 316 2.13 9.58 -9.93
N GLY A 317 0.94 9.03 -10.21
CA GLY A 317 -0.11 8.89 -9.22
C GLY A 317 0.30 8.00 -8.04
N ARG A 318 1.03 6.91 -8.31
CA ARG A 318 1.57 6.01 -7.25
C ARG A 318 2.60 6.71 -6.36
N VAL A 319 3.44 7.56 -6.96
CA VAL A 319 4.45 8.33 -6.22
C VAL A 319 3.78 9.34 -5.29
N ALA A 320 2.79 10.09 -5.78
CA ALA A 320 2.03 11.03 -4.96
C ALA A 320 1.27 10.32 -3.82
N LEU A 321 0.60 9.21 -4.11
CA LEU A 321 -0.11 8.43 -3.09
C LEU A 321 0.84 7.85 -2.03
N HIS A 322 2.04 7.39 -2.43
CA HIS A 322 3.07 6.97 -1.49
C HIS A 322 3.52 8.12 -0.58
N GLY A 323 3.71 9.31 -1.14
CA GLY A 323 4.01 10.54 -0.38
C GLY A 323 2.95 10.85 0.67
N PHE A 324 1.67 10.75 0.33
CA PHE A 324 0.59 10.96 1.30
C PHE A 324 0.58 9.95 2.44
N TRP A 325 0.93 8.69 2.18
CA TRP A 325 1.09 7.70 3.25
C TRP A 325 2.25 8.05 4.20
N ILE A 326 3.36 8.54 3.68
CA ILE A 326 4.50 9.00 4.49
C ILE A 326 4.09 10.21 5.33
N LEU A 327 3.44 11.21 4.73
CA LEU A 327 2.93 12.40 5.42
C LEU A 327 1.96 12.06 6.54
N LEU A 328 0.96 11.22 6.25
CA LEU A 328 0.01 10.79 7.27
C LEU A 328 0.71 10.06 8.42
N THR A 329 1.64 9.16 8.10
CA THR A 329 2.37 8.40 9.13
C THR A 329 3.17 9.33 10.02
N ARG A 330 3.89 10.28 9.43
CA ARG A 330 4.65 11.31 10.13
C ARG A 330 3.76 12.14 11.05
N ASN A 331 2.62 12.62 10.55
CA ASN A 331 1.71 13.49 11.31
C ASN A 331 1.00 12.76 12.47
N ARG A 332 1.02 11.42 12.48
CA ARG A 332 0.47 10.60 13.56
C ARG A 332 1.52 10.12 14.56
N LEU A 333 2.79 10.50 14.38
CA LEU A 333 3.82 10.22 15.38
C LEU A 333 3.52 11.00 16.68
N PRO A 334 3.77 10.41 17.86
CA PRO A 334 3.67 11.12 19.13
C PRO A 334 4.57 12.37 19.18
N ASP A 335 4.16 13.40 19.91
CA ASP A 335 4.93 14.65 20.07
C ASP A 335 6.32 14.44 20.71
N ASP A 336 6.50 13.35 21.47
CA ASP A 336 7.77 12.95 22.09
C ASP A 336 8.64 12.05 21.20
N THR A 337 8.28 11.91 19.92
CA THR A 337 9.07 11.14 18.95
C THR A 337 10.46 11.76 18.77
N ALA A 338 11.47 10.91 18.75
CA ALA A 338 12.87 11.34 18.60
C ALA A 338 13.12 12.05 17.26
N ASP A 339 13.95 13.11 17.30
CA ASP A 339 14.24 13.97 16.15
C ASP A 339 14.82 13.20 14.96
N ASP A 340 15.57 12.12 15.19
CA ASP A 340 16.15 11.29 14.15
C ASP A 340 15.08 10.54 13.34
N VAL A 341 14.02 10.07 14.01
CA VAL A 341 12.86 9.44 13.35
C VAL A 341 12.09 10.48 12.54
N LEU A 342 11.85 11.67 13.10
CA LEU A 342 11.19 12.76 12.36
C LEU A 342 12.00 13.15 11.12
N GLN A 343 13.32 13.22 11.24
CA GLN A 343 14.21 13.54 10.12
C GLN A 343 14.20 12.47 9.03
N GLN A 344 14.05 11.19 9.37
CA GLN A 344 13.90 10.12 8.39
C GLN A 344 12.64 10.32 7.53
N PHE A 345 11.49 10.58 8.17
CA PHE A 345 10.25 10.87 7.44
C PHE A 345 10.36 12.14 6.59
N ASN A 346 10.97 13.21 7.11
CA ASN A 346 11.21 14.44 6.33
C ASN A 346 12.06 14.15 5.08
N THR A 347 13.11 13.35 5.22
CA THR A 347 14.00 12.98 4.10
C THR A 347 13.25 12.15 3.05
N GLU A 348 12.36 11.25 3.46
CA GLU A 348 11.51 10.49 2.55
C GLU A 348 10.51 11.39 1.81
N ILE A 349 9.88 12.35 2.50
CA ILE A 349 8.97 13.34 1.90
C ILE A 349 9.70 14.19 0.86
N GLU A 350 10.88 14.73 1.20
CA GLU A 350 11.73 15.49 0.29
C GLU A 350 12.14 14.67 -0.95
N ARG A 351 12.42 13.38 -0.77
CA ARG A 351 12.74 12.48 -1.89
C ARG A 351 11.55 12.28 -2.82
N VAL A 352 10.35 12.08 -2.27
CA VAL A 352 9.11 11.98 -3.06
C VAL A 352 8.85 13.28 -3.82
N GLU A 353 8.94 14.43 -3.14
CA GLU A 353 8.77 15.75 -3.74
C GLU A 353 9.74 15.96 -4.90
N ARG A 354 11.04 15.73 -4.70
CA ARG A 354 12.06 15.85 -5.75
C ARG A 354 11.76 14.92 -6.91
N THR A 355 11.31 13.70 -6.62
CA THR A 355 10.99 12.70 -7.64
C THR A 355 9.81 13.15 -8.49
N LEU A 356 8.73 13.67 -7.89
CA LEU A 356 7.58 14.19 -8.63
C LEU A 356 7.98 15.34 -9.57
N ILE A 357 8.78 16.29 -9.07
CA ILE A 357 9.29 17.41 -9.88
C ILE A 357 10.13 16.89 -11.04
N ASN A 358 11.11 16.03 -10.75
CA ASN A 358 12.01 15.48 -11.77
C ASN A 358 11.27 14.63 -12.80
N MET A 359 10.25 13.86 -12.40
CA MET A 359 9.42 13.09 -13.34
C MET A 359 8.80 14.00 -14.39
N VAL A 360 8.18 15.10 -13.97
CA VAL A 360 7.53 16.06 -14.88
C VAL A 360 8.55 16.81 -15.74
N GLU A 361 9.62 17.34 -15.13
CA GLU A 361 10.61 18.15 -15.86
C GLU A 361 11.40 17.33 -16.90
N ASN A 362 11.64 16.05 -16.60
CA ASN A 362 12.42 15.16 -17.47
C ASN A 362 11.59 14.38 -18.49
N ASN A 363 10.26 14.41 -18.43
CA ASN A 363 9.38 13.65 -19.33
C ASN A 363 8.20 14.51 -19.82
N PRO A 364 8.27 15.09 -21.03
CA PRO A 364 7.22 15.98 -21.55
C PRO A 364 5.82 15.38 -21.67
N VAL A 365 5.69 14.04 -21.57
CA VAL A 365 4.40 13.33 -21.60
C VAL A 365 3.42 13.83 -20.53
N TYR A 366 3.95 14.32 -19.40
CA TYR A 366 3.15 14.86 -18.29
C TYR A 366 2.49 16.21 -18.61
N PHE A 367 2.76 16.81 -19.78
CA PHE A 367 2.05 17.99 -20.27
C PHE A 367 0.84 17.62 -21.15
N THR A 368 0.75 16.36 -21.58
CA THR A 368 -0.22 15.92 -22.60
C THR A 368 -1.07 14.76 -22.09
N PRO A 369 -1.99 14.95 -21.14
CA PRO A 369 -2.93 13.90 -20.74
C PRO A 369 -3.81 13.49 -21.93
N ILE A 370 -3.96 12.18 -22.17
CA ILE A 370 -4.82 11.63 -23.24
C ILE A 370 -6.21 11.23 -22.71
N LYS A 371 -6.29 10.78 -21.46
CA LYS A 371 -7.56 10.51 -20.79
C LYS A 371 -7.96 11.71 -19.95
N ASP A 372 -9.24 12.04 -19.97
CA ASP A 372 -9.82 13.06 -19.09
C ASP A 372 -9.63 12.69 -17.62
N ASP A 373 -9.68 11.39 -17.30
CA ASP A 373 -9.46 10.91 -15.94
C ASP A 373 -8.01 10.96 -15.45
N HIS A 374 -7.03 11.33 -16.30
CA HIS A 374 -5.67 11.69 -15.83
C HIS A 374 -5.68 12.91 -14.89
N ALA A 375 -6.80 13.62 -14.81
CA ALA A 375 -7.07 14.60 -13.76
C ALA A 375 -6.85 14.05 -12.34
N ILE A 376 -7.10 12.75 -12.12
CA ILE A 376 -6.91 12.08 -10.83
C ILE A 376 -5.44 12.14 -10.41
N GLU A 377 -4.54 11.72 -11.31
CA GLU A 377 -3.10 11.77 -11.10
C GLU A 377 -2.61 13.21 -10.93
N ILE A 378 -3.06 14.13 -11.79
CA ILE A 378 -2.70 15.55 -11.73
C ILE A 378 -3.11 16.15 -10.38
N MET A 379 -4.32 15.87 -9.91
CA MET A 379 -4.83 16.34 -8.64
C MET A 379 -4.01 15.79 -7.47
N LEU A 380 -3.68 14.49 -7.46
CA LEU A 380 -2.83 13.89 -6.42
C LEU A 380 -1.46 14.59 -6.33
N VAL A 381 -0.81 14.83 -7.47
CA VAL A 381 0.50 15.47 -7.52
C VAL A 381 0.42 16.92 -7.06
N CYS A 382 -0.55 17.69 -7.56
CA CYS A 382 -0.72 19.08 -7.17
C CYS A 382 -1.06 19.22 -5.68
N LEU A 383 -1.93 18.36 -5.13
CA LEU A 383 -2.24 18.34 -3.69
C LEU A 383 -0.98 18.09 -2.86
N PHE A 384 -0.18 17.08 -3.22
CA PHE A 384 1.04 16.74 -2.47
C PHE A 384 2.06 17.88 -2.53
N LEU A 385 2.33 18.41 -3.73
CA LEU A 385 3.28 19.49 -3.94
C LEU A 385 2.83 20.81 -3.30
N ALA A 386 1.51 21.06 -3.23
CA ALA A 386 0.97 22.22 -2.54
C ALA A 386 1.24 22.13 -1.03
N GLN A 387 1.06 20.96 -0.41
CA GLN A 387 1.44 20.75 1.00
C GLN A 387 2.94 20.95 1.27
N GLN A 388 3.79 20.78 0.24
CA GLN A 388 5.23 21.07 0.33
C GLN A 388 5.57 22.51 -0.09
N GLY A 389 4.57 23.37 -0.31
CA GLY A 389 4.77 24.78 -0.69
C GLY A 389 5.32 24.99 -2.11
N ARG A 390 5.18 24.01 -3.01
CA ARG A 390 5.69 24.08 -4.40
C ARG A 390 4.68 24.71 -5.38
N HIS A 391 4.11 25.85 -4.99
CA HIS A 391 3.09 26.52 -5.80
C HIS A 391 3.62 27.04 -7.14
N ASP A 392 4.86 27.52 -7.20
CA ASP A 392 5.52 27.95 -8.44
C ASP A 392 5.62 26.82 -9.48
N PHE A 393 5.84 25.60 -9.01
CA PHE A 393 5.89 24.42 -9.88
C PHE A 393 4.49 24.10 -10.41
N ILE A 394 3.48 24.08 -9.54
CA ILE A 394 2.08 23.84 -9.92
C ILE A 394 1.61 24.90 -10.92
N HIS A 395 1.97 26.16 -10.71
CA HIS A 395 1.69 27.26 -11.63
C HIS A 395 2.22 26.97 -13.03
N LYS A 396 3.50 26.62 -13.17
CA LYS A 396 4.13 26.32 -14.47
C LYS A 396 3.55 25.06 -15.10
N TRP A 397 3.38 23.99 -14.31
CA TRP A 397 2.90 22.71 -14.83
C TRP A 397 1.43 22.81 -15.29
N GLY A 398 0.57 23.44 -14.48
CA GLY A 398 -0.83 23.69 -14.83
C GLY A 398 -0.99 24.53 -16.10
N GLU A 399 -0.17 25.58 -16.27
CA GLU A 399 -0.12 26.37 -17.50
C GLU A 399 0.23 25.49 -18.72
N GLN A 400 1.29 24.67 -18.62
CA GLN A 400 1.74 23.82 -19.72
C GLN A 400 0.69 22.77 -20.12
N ILE A 401 0.05 22.10 -19.15
CA ILE A 401 -1.04 21.15 -19.44
C ILE A 401 -2.21 21.88 -20.13
N THR A 402 -2.59 23.05 -19.61
CA THR A 402 -3.71 23.84 -20.15
C THR A 402 -3.46 24.21 -21.62
N TYR A 403 -2.30 24.79 -21.93
CA TYR A 403 -1.98 25.16 -23.31
C TYR A 403 -1.82 23.96 -24.23
N ALA A 404 -1.15 22.89 -23.77
CA ALA A 404 -0.92 21.69 -24.57
C ALA A 404 -2.24 21.00 -24.94
N THR A 405 -3.16 20.85 -23.99
CA THR A 405 -4.46 20.21 -24.23
C THR A 405 -5.38 21.06 -25.12
N ILE A 406 -5.42 22.40 -24.91
CA ILE A 406 -6.15 23.32 -25.79
C ILE A 406 -5.62 23.24 -27.22
N MET A 407 -4.29 23.24 -27.38
CA MET A 407 -3.66 23.15 -28.69
C MET A 407 -3.92 21.79 -29.35
N ALA A 408 -3.81 20.69 -28.60
CA ALA A 408 -4.12 19.35 -29.09
C ALA A 408 -5.56 19.26 -29.60
N TYR A 409 -6.53 19.80 -28.85
CA TYR A 409 -7.93 19.82 -29.25
C TYR A 409 -8.14 20.60 -30.56
N ARG A 410 -7.63 21.84 -30.61
CA ARG A 410 -7.77 22.74 -31.76
C ARG A 410 -7.10 22.20 -33.03
N ARG A 411 -6.04 21.40 -32.89
CA ARG A 411 -5.30 20.80 -34.01
C ARG A 411 -5.78 19.39 -34.37
N GLY A 412 -6.70 18.80 -33.60
CA GLY A 412 -7.09 17.41 -33.77
C GLY A 412 -5.95 16.41 -33.46
N GLY A 413 -5.05 16.77 -32.55
CA GLY A 413 -4.03 15.87 -32.00
C GLY A 413 -4.60 14.95 -30.91
N TYR A 414 -3.73 14.34 -30.09
CA TYR A 414 -4.15 13.52 -28.94
C TYR A 414 -4.67 14.42 -27.81
N TYR A 415 -5.93 14.82 -27.89
CA TYR A 415 -6.60 15.63 -26.87
C TYR A 415 -7.24 14.75 -25.78
N PRO A 416 -7.40 15.27 -24.55
CA PRO A 416 -8.06 14.52 -23.48
C PRO A 416 -9.45 14.03 -23.89
N CYS A 417 -9.77 12.77 -23.60
CA CYS A 417 -11.05 12.15 -23.93
C CYS A 417 -11.59 11.27 -22.80
N THR A 418 -12.89 10.99 -22.85
CA THR A 418 -13.62 10.19 -21.85
C THR A 418 -13.53 8.67 -22.06
N LEU A 419 -12.82 8.24 -23.12
CA LEU A 419 -12.63 6.83 -23.45
C LEU A 419 -11.84 6.09 -22.37
N GLN A 420 -12.21 4.83 -22.11
CA GLN A 420 -11.63 3.99 -21.07
C GLN A 420 -11.00 2.72 -21.62
N GLU A 421 -11.63 2.11 -22.62
CA GLU A 421 -11.12 0.90 -23.24
C GLU A 421 -9.89 1.20 -24.10
N TYR A 422 -8.88 0.34 -23.97
CA TYR A 422 -7.61 0.52 -24.67
C TYR A 422 -7.79 0.57 -26.19
N THR A 423 -8.66 -0.26 -26.74
CA THR A 423 -8.92 -0.32 -28.19
C THR A 423 -9.45 1.01 -28.72
N ASP A 424 -10.38 1.64 -28.01
CA ASP A 424 -10.94 2.94 -28.40
C ASP A 424 -9.89 4.05 -28.27
N LEU A 425 -9.08 4.02 -27.21
CA LEU A 425 -7.97 4.96 -27.02
C LEU A 425 -6.89 4.84 -28.10
N ALA A 426 -6.62 3.63 -28.60
CA ALA A 426 -5.66 3.40 -29.68
C ALA A 426 -6.13 3.96 -31.03
N GLU A 427 -7.44 4.08 -31.24
CA GLU A 427 -8.06 4.68 -32.43
C GLU A 427 -8.27 6.20 -32.30
N HIS A 428 -8.07 6.76 -31.10
CA HIS A 428 -8.16 8.18 -30.84
C HIS A 428 -6.89 8.92 -31.28
N PRO A 429 -6.98 10.09 -31.94
CA PRO A 429 -8.20 10.81 -32.36
C PRO A 429 -8.69 10.40 -33.76
N GLN A 430 -10.00 10.56 -34.01
CA GLN A 430 -10.59 10.40 -35.35
C GLN A 430 -10.90 11.75 -36.00
N PRO A 431 -10.82 11.88 -37.35
CA PRO A 431 -11.05 13.13 -38.09
C PRO A 431 -12.56 13.39 -38.30
N SER A 432 -13.31 13.48 -37.20
CA SER A 432 -14.74 13.78 -37.20
C SER A 432 -15.09 14.73 -36.06
N ASP A 433 -15.79 15.82 -36.38
CA ASP A 433 -16.25 16.78 -35.38
C ASP A 433 -17.28 16.15 -34.43
N GLU A 434 -18.13 15.26 -34.94
CA GLU A 434 -19.14 14.54 -34.13
C GLU A 434 -18.46 13.60 -33.14
N TYR A 435 -17.48 12.82 -33.61
CA TYR A 435 -16.65 11.96 -32.75
C TYR A 435 -15.96 12.80 -31.67
N ARG A 436 -15.33 13.92 -32.06
CA ARG A 436 -14.64 14.79 -31.11
C ARG A 436 -15.60 15.30 -30.03
N LYS A 437 -16.82 15.70 -30.39
CA LYS A 437 -17.84 16.14 -29.42
C LYS A 437 -18.27 15.01 -28.51
N GLU A 438 -18.49 13.81 -29.03
CA GLU A 438 -18.88 12.62 -28.27
C GLU A 438 -17.82 12.26 -27.22
N VAL A 439 -16.56 12.10 -27.64
CA VAL A 439 -15.49 11.69 -26.72
C VAL A 439 -15.05 12.80 -25.76
N THR A 440 -15.54 14.03 -25.96
CA THR A 440 -15.33 15.18 -25.06
C THR A 440 -16.65 15.73 -24.49
N ALA A 441 -17.69 14.90 -24.41
CA ALA A 441 -19.01 15.33 -23.91
C ALA A 441 -19.01 15.72 -22.42
N GLY A 442 -18.03 15.25 -21.64
CA GLY A 442 -17.82 15.65 -20.25
C GLY A 442 -16.34 15.74 -19.92
N SER A 443 -16.00 16.54 -18.92
CA SER A 443 -14.62 16.68 -18.45
C SER A 443 -14.53 16.91 -16.94
N ILE A 444 -13.65 16.15 -16.28
CA ILE A 444 -13.15 16.43 -14.94
C ILE A 444 -11.77 17.10 -14.98
N LEU A 445 -11.03 16.97 -16.09
CA LEU A 445 -9.70 17.54 -16.26
C LEU A 445 -9.71 19.06 -16.27
N TYR A 446 -10.54 19.67 -17.13
CA TYR A 446 -10.56 21.13 -17.26
C TYR A 446 -11.06 21.84 -16.00
N PRO A 447 -12.12 21.35 -15.31
CA PRO A 447 -12.43 21.84 -13.97
C PRO A 447 -11.24 21.71 -13.02
N THR A 448 -10.59 20.55 -12.93
CA THR A 448 -9.42 20.34 -12.06
C THR A 448 -8.31 21.35 -12.35
N LEU A 449 -7.99 21.60 -13.63
CA LEU A 449 -6.99 22.59 -14.02
C LEU A 449 -7.40 24.01 -13.62
N ALA A 450 -8.65 24.40 -13.88
CA ALA A 450 -9.15 25.71 -13.50
C ALA A 450 -9.03 25.97 -11.99
N ILE A 451 -9.32 24.97 -11.16
CA ILE A 451 -9.19 25.05 -9.70
C ILE A 451 -7.73 25.33 -9.33
N TRP A 452 -6.81 24.55 -9.88
CA TRP A 452 -5.39 24.70 -9.57
C TRP A 452 -4.82 26.03 -10.08
N LEU A 453 -5.22 26.47 -11.26
CA LEU A 453 -4.88 27.79 -11.80
C LEU A 453 -5.43 28.91 -10.90
N ALA A 454 -6.63 28.75 -10.33
CA ALA A 454 -7.20 29.69 -9.38
C ALA A 454 -6.45 29.71 -8.04
N ILE A 455 -6.11 28.53 -7.48
CA ILE A 455 -5.34 28.39 -6.24
C ILE A 455 -3.97 29.09 -6.37
N VAL A 456 -3.27 28.90 -7.49
CA VAL A 456 -1.96 29.55 -7.76
C VAL A 456 -2.09 30.94 -8.40
N ARG A 457 -3.31 31.48 -8.53
CA ARG A 457 -3.63 32.81 -9.07
C ARG A 457 -3.07 33.09 -10.47
N HIS A 458 -3.09 32.08 -11.34
CA HIS A 458 -2.64 32.20 -12.73
C HIS A 458 -3.78 32.70 -13.65
N GLU A 459 -4.14 33.98 -13.52
CA GLU A 459 -5.30 34.58 -14.22
C GLU A 459 -5.26 34.42 -15.75
N GLN A 460 -4.09 34.53 -16.39
CA GLN A 460 -3.99 34.43 -17.85
C GLN A 460 -4.39 33.04 -18.37
N ALA A 461 -3.79 31.97 -17.85
CA ALA A 461 -4.12 30.61 -18.24
C ALA A 461 -5.56 30.23 -17.86
N LEU A 462 -6.09 30.74 -16.73
CA LEU A 462 -7.48 30.57 -16.36
C LEU A 462 -8.43 31.24 -17.37
N SER A 463 -8.11 32.48 -17.78
CA SER A 463 -8.85 33.19 -18.82
C SER A 463 -8.79 32.47 -20.16
N ASP A 464 -7.64 31.92 -20.55
CA ASP A 464 -7.48 31.16 -21.79
C ASP A 464 -8.30 29.85 -21.76
N LEU A 465 -8.38 29.21 -20.59
CA LEU A 465 -9.21 28.03 -20.37
C LEU A 465 -10.71 28.36 -20.39
N ALA A 466 -11.13 29.48 -19.81
CA ALA A 466 -12.50 29.98 -19.90
C ALA A 466 -12.90 30.26 -21.35
N ASP A 467 -12.02 30.93 -22.10
CA ASP A 467 -12.19 31.21 -23.53
C ASP A 467 -12.29 29.93 -24.36
N PHE A 468 -11.47 28.92 -24.04
CA PHE A 468 -11.54 27.61 -24.68
C PHE A 468 -12.86 26.89 -24.37
N SER A 469 -13.30 26.93 -23.11
CA SER A 469 -14.58 26.36 -22.69
C SER A 469 -15.73 26.93 -23.51
N ALA A 470 -15.86 28.27 -23.53
CA ALA A 470 -16.94 28.98 -24.21
C ALA A 470 -16.91 28.83 -25.74
N LYS A 471 -15.72 28.84 -26.38
CA LYS A 471 -15.60 28.89 -27.85
C LYS A 471 -15.41 27.53 -28.50
N ASN A 472 -14.87 26.54 -27.78
CA ASN A 472 -14.48 25.25 -28.35
C ASN A 472 -15.17 24.06 -27.68
N MET A 473 -15.68 24.21 -26.45
CA MET A 473 -16.23 23.12 -25.64
C MET A 473 -17.65 23.38 -25.13
N GLU A 474 -18.46 24.17 -25.85
CA GLU A 474 -19.86 24.46 -25.49
C GLU A 474 -20.70 23.16 -25.32
N HIS A 475 -20.33 22.08 -26.00
CA HIS A 475 -20.98 20.76 -25.87
C HIS A 475 -20.50 19.94 -24.65
N CYS A 476 -19.44 20.36 -23.98
CA CYS A 476 -18.79 19.61 -22.90
C CYS A 476 -19.37 20.00 -21.54
N THR A 477 -19.76 19.02 -20.75
CA THR A 477 -20.14 19.23 -19.35
C THR A 477 -18.91 19.23 -18.46
N PHE A 478 -18.53 20.41 -17.98
CA PHE A 478 -17.49 20.57 -16.97
C PHE A 478 -18.06 20.18 -15.62
N GLN A 479 -17.50 19.12 -15.03
CA GLN A 479 -18.07 18.51 -13.83
C GLN A 479 -17.02 18.14 -12.78
N LEU A 480 -17.43 18.19 -11.52
CA LEU A 480 -16.70 17.65 -10.38
C LEU A 480 -17.51 16.51 -9.75
N TRP A 481 -16.84 15.65 -8.99
CA TRP A 481 -17.50 14.56 -8.28
C TRP A 481 -17.43 14.80 -6.77
N LEU A 482 -18.57 14.71 -6.11
CA LEU A 482 -18.71 14.83 -4.66
C LEU A 482 -19.28 13.53 -4.08
N PRO A 483 -18.78 13.08 -2.93
CA PRO A 483 -19.42 12.01 -2.18
C PRO A 483 -20.87 12.36 -1.83
N ASP A 484 -21.75 11.37 -1.84
CA ASP A 484 -23.13 11.47 -1.37
C ASP A 484 -23.39 10.48 -0.23
N VAL A 485 -24.65 10.40 0.19
CA VAL A 485 -25.06 9.54 1.32
C VAL A 485 -24.88 8.04 1.07
N VAL A 486 -24.74 7.59 -0.19
CA VAL A 486 -24.50 6.18 -0.53
C VAL A 486 -23.03 5.90 -0.84
N THR A 487 -22.19 6.93 -1.01
CA THR A 487 -20.75 6.77 -1.26
C THR A 487 -20.06 5.92 -0.21
N GLU A 488 -20.37 6.09 1.08
CA GLU A 488 -19.75 5.24 2.12
C GLU A 488 -19.99 3.77 1.82
N GLU A 489 -21.19 3.36 1.41
CA GLU A 489 -21.51 1.95 1.15
C GLU A 489 -20.62 1.34 0.05
N HIS A 490 -20.42 2.09 -1.03
CA HIS A 490 -19.88 1.59 -2.29
C HIS A 490 -18.41 1.91 -2.55
N LEU A 491 -17.87 3.00 -2.00
CA LEU A 491 -16.55 3.55 -2.34
C LEU A 491 -15.42 2.51 -2.29
N TYR A 492 -15.34 1.73 -1.21
CA TYR A 492 -14.20 0.83 -0.97
C TYR A 492 -14.33 -0.55 -1.65
N SER A 493 -15.54 -0.92 -2.09
CA SER A 493 -15.79 -2.19 -2.79
C SER A 493 -16.04 -2.01 -4.28
N ASN A 494 -16.27 -0.76 -4.72
CA ASN A 494 -16.72 -0.39 -6.05
C ASN A 494 -17.96 -1.19 -6.51
N SER A 495 -18.92 -1.39 -5.60
CA SER A 495 -20.06 -2.29 -5.81
C SER A 495 -21.21 -1.68 -6.63
N ALA A 496 -21.33 -0.36 -6.68
CA ALA A 496 -22.32 0.36 -7.48
C ALA A 496 -21.82 1.76 -7.81
N ARG A 497 -22.47 2.46 -8.75
CA ARG A 497 -22.25 3.89 -8.98
C ARG A 497 -22.76 4.70 -7.79
N HIS A 498 -22.02 5.72 -7.39
CA HIS A 498 -22.33 6.54 -6.23
C HIS A 498 -21.73 7.95 -6.36
N GLY A 499 -22.11 8.86 -5.46
CA GLY A 499 -21.74 10.27 -5.51
C GLY A 499 -22.56 11.06 -6.51
N VAL A 500 -22.37 12.38 -6.48
CA VAL A 500 -23.08 13.34 -7.31
C VAL A 500 -22.10 14.12 -8.19
N GLY A 501 -22.52 14.36 -9.42
CA GLY A 501 -21.83 15.29 -10.32
C GLY A 501 -22.26 16.71 -10.00
N LEU A 502 -21.30 17.59 -9.75
CA LEU A 502 -21.51 19.03 -9.72
C LEU A 502 -21.27 19.56 -11.14
N ASP A 503 -22.33 20.02 -11.79
CA ASP A 503 -22.28 20.67 -13.10
C ASP A 503 -22.29 22.20 -12.97
N GLY A 504 -22.28 22.91 -14.10
CA GLY A 504 -22.39 24.38 -14.10
C GLY A 504 -21.14 25.11 -13.64
N PHE A 505 -19.95 24.51 -13.81
CA PHE A 505 -18.67 25.11 -13.46
C PHE A 505 -18.31 26.27 -14.41
N ASP A 506 -18.70 27.49 -14.04
CA ASP A 506 -18.46 28.72 -14.80
C ASP A 506 -17.10 29.36 -14.48
N LEU A 507 -16.28 29.53 -15.51
CA LEU A 507 -14.91 30.04 -15.44
C LEU A 507 -14.79 31.55 -15.73
N GLU A 508 -15.87 32.22 -16.17
CA GLU A 508 -15.79 33.57 -16.75
C GLU A 508 -15.42 34.68 -15.74
N ASN A 509 -15.60 34.44 -14.44
CA ASN A 509 -15.45 35.45 -13.38
C ASN A 509 -14.10 35.38 -12.62
N GLY A 510 -13.10 34.68 -13.17
CA GLY A 510 -11.73 34.62 -12.64
C GLY A 510 -11.56 33.79 -11.37
N SER A 511 -10.34 33.80 -10.81
CA SER A 511 -9.94 32.87 -9.73
C SER A 511 -10.82 32.95 -8.49
N ALA A 512 -11.25 34.15 -8.08
CA ALA A 512 -12.03 34.35 -6.86
C ALA A 512 -13.39 33.63 -6.91
N ASN A 513 -14.09 33.70 -8.05
CA ASN A 513 -15.38 33.03 -8.22
C ASN A 513 -15.25 31.51 -8.24
N VAL A 514 -14.17 31.00 -8.87
CA VAL A 514 -13.87 29.57 -8.87
C VAL A 514 -13.65 29.06 -7.44
N ILE A 515 -12.88 29.78 -6.63
CA ILE A 515 -12.65 29.42 -5.23
C ILE A 515 -13.95 29.50 -4.41
N GLU A 516 -14.71 30.59 -4.52
CA GLU A 516 -15.98 30.77 -3.81
C GLU A 516 -17.00 29.66 -4.13
N LEU A 517 -17.12 29.28 -5.40
CA LEU A 517 -17.98 28.17 -5.84
C LEU A 517 -17.59 26.86 -5.12
N ILE A 518 -16.29 26.56 -5.07
CA ILE A 518 -15.80 25.34 -4.44
C ILE A 518 -15.97 25.33 -2.94
N GLU A 519 -15.67 26.44 -2.27
CA GLU A 519 -15.88 26.57 -0.83
C GLU A 519 -17.33 26.31 -0.46
N LYS A 520 -18.27 26.91 -1.20
CA LYS A 520 -19.71 26.70 -1.00
C LYS A 520 -20.14 25.25 -1.19
N GLU A 521 -19.61 24.56 -2.20
CA GLU A 521 -19.96 23.17 -2.49
C GLU A 521 -19.32 22.20 -1.48
N ILE A 522 -18.11 22.49 -0.99
CA ILE A 522 -17.49 21.76 0.12
C ILE A 522 -18.31 21.92 1.41
N GLU A 523 -18.76 23.13 1.73
CA GLU A 523 -19.62 23.40 2.89
C GLU A 523 -20.98 22.67 2.79
N ALA A 524 -21.57 22.63 1.60
CA ALA A 524 -22.84 21.95 1.36
C ALA A 524 -22.70 20.41 1.42
N SER A 525 -21.57 19.85 0.98
CA SER A 525 -21.34 18.40 0.90
C SER A 525 -20.75 17.83 2.21
N GLN A 526 -21.64 17.48 3.14
CA GLN A 526 -21.24 16.88 4.43
C GLN A 526 -20.85 15.39 4.32
N ALA A 527 -21.25 14.69 3.25
CA ALA A 527 -21.06 13.26 3.11
C ALA A 527 -19.57 12.84 3.09
N PHE A 528 -18.66 13.70 2.62
CA PHE A 528 -17.23 13.44 2.66
C PHE A 528 -16.71 13.26 4.09
N TYR A 529 -17.10 14.14 5.01
CA TYR A 529 -16.69 14.08 6.41
C TYR A 529 -17.30 12.89 7.14
N GLU A 530 -18.43 12.37 6.63
CA GLU A 530 -19.09 11.18 7.18
C GLU A 530 -18.43 9.86 6.78
N LEU A 531 -17.56 9.87 5.76
CA LEU A 531 -16.81 8.70 5.33
C LEU A 531 -15.99 8.14 6.48
N SER A 532 -16.02 6.81 6.65
CA SER A 532 -15.35 6.15 7.76
C SER A 532 -13.84 6.38 7.75
N ALA A 533 -13.22 6.39 6.56
CA ALA A 533 -11.80 6.71 6.41
C ALA A 533 -11.47 8.17 6.76
N SER A 534 -12.39 9.11 6.51
CA SER A 534 -12.22 10.51 6.91
C SER A 534 -12.29 10.65 8.43
N LYS A 535 -13.31 10.05 9.06
CA LYS A 535 -13.47 10.05 10.53
C LYS A 535 -12.31 9.41 11.28
N ALA A 536 -11.71 8.37 10.71
CA ALA A 536 -10.58 7.66 11.30
C ALA A 536 -9.22 8.33 11.05
N ASP A 537 -9.19 9.49 10.37
CA ASP A 537 -7.98 10.16 9.89
C ASP A 537 -7.06 9.20 9.10
N LEU A 538 -7.70 8.45 8.21
CA LEU A 538 -7.10 7.52 7.25
C LEU A 538 -7.52 7.90 5.83
N TRP A 539 -7.58 9.20 5.55
CA TRP A 539 -8.02 9.78 4.29
C TRP A 539 -7.24 9.32 3.03
N PRO A 540 -5.97 8.84 3.06
CA PRO A 540 -5.32 8.28 1.88
C PRO A 540 -6.04 7.04 1.33
N ILE A 541 -6.85 6.34 2.14
CA ILE A 541 -7.71 5.25 1.68
C ILE A 541 -8.74 5.76 0.65
N ILE A 542 -9.28 6.97 0.83
CA ILE A 542 -10.22 7.58 -0.11
C ILE A 542 -9.50 7.90 -1.42
N MET A 543 -8.32 8.52 -1.35
CA MET A 543 -7.48 8.81 -2.53
C MET A 543 -7.10 7.54 -3.31
N MET A 544 -6.75 6.47 -2.57
CA MET A 544 -6.48 5.15 -3.15
C MET A 544 -7.71 4.58 -3.85
N ALA A 545 -8.90 4.68 -3.26
CA ALA A 545 -10.14 4.25 -3.90
C ALA A 545 -10.41 5.03 -5.19
N CYS A 546 -10.25 6.36 -5.15
CA CYS A 546 -10.40 7.23 -6.32
C CYS A 546 -9.46 6.81 -7.46
N ARG A 547 -8.16 6.61 -7.17
CA ARG A 547 -7.18 6.19 -8.17
C ARG A 547 -7.48 4.78 -8.71
N GLN A 548 -7.73 3.82 -7.82
CA GLN A 548 -7.95 2.41 -8.17
C GLN A 548 -9.23 2.20 -9.00
N TYR A 549 -10.29 2.96 -8.71
CA TYR A 549 -11.60 2.83 -9.37
C TYR A 549 -11.89 3.93 -10.40
N ARG A 550 -10.89 4.78 -10.70
CA ARG A 550 -11.00 5.94 -11.61
C ARG A 550 -12.15 6.89 -11.25
N LEU A 551 -12.40 7.09 -9.95
CA LEU A 551 -13.29 8.14 -9.47
C LEU A 551 -12.50 9.45 -9.31
N PRO A 552 -13.06 10.62 -9.67
CA PRO A 552 -12.40 11.89 -9.40
C PRO A 552 -12.15 12.06 -7.89
N LEU A 553 -11.09 12.78 -7.50
CA LEU A 553 -10.90 13.09 -6.10
C LEU A 553 -11.92 14.14 -5.64
N PRO A 554 -12.52 13.99 -4.44
CA PRO A 554 -13.39 15.01 -3.86
C PRO A 554 -12.71 16.38 -3.74
N PRO A 555 -13.41 17.47 -4.11
CA PRO A 555 -12.98 18.85 -3.87
C PRO A 555 -12.52 19.15 -2.44
N HIS A 556 -13.07 18.45 -1.45
CA HIS A 556 -12.70 18.57 -0.04
C HIS A 556 -11.20 18.46 0.20
N PHE A 557 -10.48 17.69 -0.61
CA PHE A 557 -9.03 17.56 -0.49
C PHE A 557 -8.27 18.84 -0.81
N TRP A 558 -8.82 19.78 -1.59
CA TRP A 558 -8.16 21.06 -1.86
C TRP A 558 -8.02 21.95 -0.62
N THR A 559 -8.84 21.74 0.41
CA THR A 559 -8.65 22.42 1.71
C THR A 559 -7.28 22.13 2.31
N LEU A 560 -6.70 20.96 2.04
CA LEU A 560 -5.33 20.61 2.43
C LEU A 560 -4.26 21.48 1.75
N ALA A 561 -4.59 22.09 0.62
CA ALA A 561 -3.71 22.99 -0.13
C ALA A 561 -3.96 24.48 0.20
N ILE A 562 -5.15 24.82 0.70
CA ILE A 562 -5.59 26.20 0.95
C ILE A 562 -5.26 26.67 2.38
N THR A 563 -4.98 25.77 3.34
CA THR A 563 -4.44 26.16 4.65
C THR A 563 -3.07 26.81 4.50
N GLN A 564 -3.08 28.15 4.39
CA GLN A 564 -1.90 28.98 4.57
C GLN A 564 -1.34 28.70 5.97
N PRO A 565 -0.01 28.63 6.16
CA PRO A 565 0.54 28.72 7.50
C PRO A 565 0.07 30.04 8.09
N GLU A 566 -0.59 29.98 9.25
CA GLU A 566 -0.91 31.16 10.05
C GLU A 566 0.37 32.01 10.15
N GLU A 567 0.24 33.29 9.78
CA GLU A 567 1.25 34.30 10.03
C GLU A 567 1.63 34.24 11.52
N ALA A 568 2.78 33.63 11.81
CA ALA A 568 3.43 33.77 13.10
C ALA A 568 3.87 35.23 13.22
N ASN A 569 3.07 36.02 13.97
CA ASN A 569 3.46 37.34 14.47
C ASN A 569 4.76 37.30 15.28
#